data_AF-A0A2K0U223-F1
#
_entry.id   AF-A0A2K0U223-F1
#
_cell.length_a   1.000
_cell.length_b   1.000
_cell.length_c   1.000
_cell.angle_alpha   90.00
_cell.angle_beta   90.00
_cell.angle_gamma   90.00
#
_symmetry.space_group_name_H-M   'P 1'
#
loop_
_entity.id
_entity.type
_entity.pdbx_description
1 polymer ?
#
loop_
_entity_poly.entity_id
_entity_poly.type
_entity_poly.pdbx_seq_one_letter_code
_entity_poly.pdbx_strand_id
1 'polypeptide(L)' 'MDDCSELASEPIAIIGMSCKFSGGVTDPETLWDLLASGRSGWSEIPEERFNLKGVYHPNNERISTERILSKTT' A
#
# COMPACT_ATOMS: atom_id res chain seq x y z
N MET A 1 36.28 -7.87 25.69
CA MET A 1 35.17 -6.88 25.69
C MET A 1 34.27 -7.34 24.57
N ASP A 2 33.54 -8.42 24.84
CA ASP A 2 32.90 -9.31 23.87
C ASP A 2 31.51 -9.58 24.43
N ASP A 3 30.48 -8.84 23.99
CA ASP A 3 29.11 -9.03 24.49
C ASP A 3 28.06 -8.53 23.48
N CYS A 4 28.29 -8.72 22.18
CA CYS A 4 27.38 -8.19 21.15
C CYS A 4 27.21 -9.13 19.94
N SER A 5 27.12 -10.45 20.13
CA SER A 5 26.73 -11.32 18.99
C SER A 5 25.89 -12.57 19.30
N GLU A 6 25.76 -12.99 20.57
CA GLU A 6 24.97 -14.22 20.86
C GLU A 6 23.45 -14.02 20.73
N LEU A 7 22.92 -12.80 20.91
CA LEU A 7 21.49 -12.51 20.74
C LEU A 7 21.06 -12.33 19.26
N ALA A 8 22.00 -12.19 18.33
CA ALA A 8 21.71 -11.96 16.91
C ALA A 8 21.63 -13.26 16.08
N SER A 9 21.93 -14.42 16.67
CA SER A 9 21.99 -15.72 15.96
C SER A 9 20.81 -16.65 16.22
N GLU A 10 19.86 -16.30 17.09
CA GLU A 10 18.69 -17.16 17.31
C GLU A 10 17.71 -17.00 16.12
N PRO A 11 17.44 -18.08 15.36
CA PRO A 11 16.56 -17.99 14.20
C PRO A 11 15.11 -17.77 14.65
N ILE A 12 14.48 -16.72 14.12
CA ILE A 12 13.07 -16.43 14.40
C ILE A 12 12.18 -17.19 13.41
N ALA A 13 11.40 -18.12 13.93
CA ALA A 13 10.41 -18.84 13.15
C ALA A 13 9.15 -17.97 12.94
N ILE A 14 8.73 -17.83 11.69
CA ILE A 14 7.42 -17.26 11.34
C ILE A 14 6.39 -18.39 11.41
N ILE A 15 5.61 -18.41 12.49
CA ILE A 15 4.64 -19.48 12.75
C ILE A 15 3.25 -19.24 12.12
N GLY A 16 3.01 -18.07 11.56
CA GLY A 16 1.74 -17.73 10.92
C GLY A 16 1.74 -16.35 10.30
N MET A 17 0.84 -16.14 9.34
CA MET A 17 0.63 -14.86 8.66
C MET A 17 -0.83 -14.72 8.25
N SER A 18 -1.28 -13.48 8.13
CA SER A 18 -2.59 -13.11 7.57
C SER A 18 -2.42 -11.82 6.78
N CYS A 19 -3.10 -11.69 5.66
CA CYS A 19 -2.94 -10.55 4.78
C CYS A 19 -4.21 -10.21 4.00
N LYS A 20 -4.37 -8.94 3.65
CA LYS A 20 -5.35 -8.49 2.66
C LYS A 20 -4.63 -7.61 1.64
N PHE A 21 -4.65 -8.03 0.38
CA PHE A 21 -3.98 -7.33 -0.72
C PHE A 21 -4.99 -6.98 -1.82
N SER A 22 -4.57 -6.15 -2.77
CA SER A 22 -5.36 -5.84 -3.95
C SER A 22 -5.51 -7.07 -4.85
N GLY A 23 -6.47 -7.03 -5.79
CA GLY A 23 -6.77 -8.19 -6.63
C GLY A 23 -7.60 -9.28 -5.93
N GLY A 24 -8.29 -8.96 -4.83
CA GLY A 24 -9.21 -9.87 -4.14
C GLY A 24 -8.53 -10.88 -3.20
N VAL A 25 -7.27 -10.65 -2.86
CA VAL A 25 -6.49 -11.52 -1.96
C VAL A 25 -6.83 -11.22 -0.50
N THR A 26 -7.30 -12.22 0.22
CA THR A 26 -7.74 -12.08 1.63
C THR A 26 -7.01 -12.99 2.61
N ASP A 27 -6.09 -13.80 2.11
CA ASP A 27 -5.37 -14.82 2.86
C ASP A 27 -4.05 -15.17 2.14
N PRO A 28 -3.11 -15.87 2.81
CA PRO A 28 -1.81 -16.17 2.25
C PRO A 28 -1.84 -17.15 1.06
N GLU A 29 -2.85 -18.02 0.97
CA GLU A 29 -2.98 -19.00 -0.11
C GLU A 29 -3.38 -18.29 -1.41
N THR A 30 -4.38 -17.41 -1.34
CA THR A 30 -4.79 -16.59 -2.49
C THR A 30 -3.70 -15.61 -2.93
N LEU A 31 -2.85 -15.14 -2.01
CA LEU A 31 -1.65 -14.38 -2.36
C LEU A 31 -0.66 -15.21 -3.17
N TRP A 32 -0.36 -16.43 -2.71
CA TRP A 32 0.58 -17.31 -3.38
C TRP A 32 0.11 -17.66 -4.79
N ASP A 33 -1.17 -17.97 -4.96
CA ASP A 33 -1.77 -18.24 -6.27
C ASP A 33 -1.65 -17.03 -7.22
N LEU A 34 -1.86 -15.81 -6.73
CA LEU A 34 -1.71 -14.60 -7.54
C LEU A 34 -0.26 -14.43 -8.03
N LEU A 35 0.71 -14.63 -7.14
CA LEU A 35 2.13 -14.53 -7.47
C LEU A 35 2.58 -15.64 -8.43
N ALA A 36 2.20 -16.89 -8.15
CA ALA A 36 2.56 -18.04 -8.97
C ALA A 36 1.95 -17.97 -10.39
N SER A 37 0.75 -17.39 -10.52
CA SER A 37 0.11 -17.16 -11.82
C SER A 37 0.54 -15.86 -12.52
N GLY A 38 1.39 -15.03 -11.89
CA GLY A 38 1.85 -13.77 -12.45
C GLY A 38 0.74 -12.74 -12.69
N ARG A 39 -0.38 -12.82 -11.98
CA ARG A 39 -1.51 -11.91 -12.15
C ARG A 39 -1.23 -10.56 -11.47
N SER A 40 -1.78 -9.49 -12.04
CA SER A 40 -1.73 -8.16 -11.45
C SER A 40 -2.98 -7.90 -10.60
N GLY A 41 -2.77 -7.39 -9.38
CA GLY A 41 -3.82 -6.86 -8.52
C GLY A 41 -4.12 -5.38 -8.73
N TRP A 42 -3.58 -4.76 -9.79
CA TRP A 42 -3.81 -3.35 -10.09
C TRP A 42 -5.23 -3.12 -10.62
N SER A 43 -5.89 -2.08 -10.10
CA SER A 43 -7.17 -1.60 -10.59
C SER A 43 -7.19 -0.08 -10.63
N GLU A 44 -8.13 0.49 -11.38
CA GLU A 44 -8.44 1.91 -11.23
C GLU A 44 -8.93 2.20 -9.80
N ILE A 45 -8.71 3.43 -9.34
CA ILE A 45 -9.17 3.87 -8.03
C ILE A 45 -10.71 3.94 -8.07
N PRO A 46 -11.43 3.23 -7.17
CA PRO A 46 -12.88 3.29 -7.15
C PRO A 46 -13.39 4.71 -6.90
N GLU A 47 -14.41 5.16 -7.64
CA GLU A 47 -14.99 6.51 -7.48
C GLU A 47 -15.54 6.73 -6.05
N GLU A 48 -15.94 5.66 -5.36
CA GLU A 48 -16.36 5.68 -3.95
C GLU A 48 -15.22 6.07 -2.99
N ARG A 49 -13.97 5.71 -3.31
CA ARG A 49 -12.82 6.01 -2.45
C ARG A 49 -12.40 7.46 -2.58
N PHE A 50 -12.36 7.98 -3.81
CA PHE A 50 -11.91 9.34 -4.11
C PHE A 50 -12.32 9.80 -5.51
N ASN A 51 -12.59 11.10 -5.66
CA ASN A 51 -12.83 11.71 -6.96
C ASN A 51 -11.50 11.95 -7.72
N LEU A 52 -11.03 10.93 -8.43
CA LEU A 52 -9.78 11.00 -9.19
C LEU A 52 -9.83 12.07 -10.29
N LYS A 53 -10.97 12.23 -10.98
CA LYS A 53 -11.13 13.20 -12.09
C LYS A 53 -10.93 14.65 -11.64
N GLY A 54 -11.25 14.97 -10.39
CA GLY A 54 -11.09 16.32 -9.84
C GLY A 54 -9.67 16.66 -9.38
N VAL A 55 -8.78 15.67 -9.28
CA VAL A 55 -7.46 15.81 -8.63
C VAL A 55 -6.32 15.37 -9.51
N TYR A 56 -6.54 14.43 -10.41
CA TYR A 56 -5.52 13.99 -11.35
C TYR A 56 -5.21 15.11 -12.36
N HIS A 57 -3.94 15.49 -12.43
CA HIS A 57 -3.42 16.38 -13.44
C HIS A 57 -2.08 15.80 -13.96
N PRO A 58 -1.85 15.75 -15.28
CA PRO A 58 -0.65 15.14 -15.86
C PRO A 58 0.65 15.87 -15.46
N ASN A 59 0.59 17.19 -15.23
CA ASN A 59 1.69 17.93 -14.61
C ASN A 59 1.56 17.89 -13.07
N ASN A 60 2.52 17.27 -12.39
CA ASN A 60 2.58 17.13 -10.93
C ASN A 60 3.11 18.39 -10.21
N GLU A 61 3.72 19.33 -10.93
CA GLU A 61 4.22 20.59 -10.38
C GLU A 61 3.11 21.62 -10.18
N ARG A 62 1.88 21.33 -10.64
CA ARG A 62 0.73 22.15 -10.29
C ARG A 62 0.45 22.00 -8.80
N ILE A 63 0.58 23.10 -8.10
CA ILE A 63 0.09 23.24 -6.72
C ILE A 63 -1.39 22.84 -6.72
N SER A 64 -1.76 21.95 -5.80
CA SER A 64 -3.14 21.55 -5.55
C SER A 64 -4.01 22.80 -5.53
N THR A 65 -5.14 22.77 -6.25
CA THR A 65 -6.14 23.85 -6.14
C THR A 65 -6.84 23.73 -4.79
N GLU A 66 -6.09 23.87 -3.69
CA GLU A 66 -6.62 24.17 -2.39
C GLU A 66 -7.16 25.58 -2.52
N ARG A 67 -8.47 25.68 -2.77
CA ARG A 67 -9.19 26.93 -2.63
C ARG A 67 -9.14 27.29 -1.15
N ILE A 68 -8.06 27.92 -0.72
CA ILE A 68 -7.98 28.62 0.55
C ILE A 68 -9.06 29.70 0.45
N LEU A 69 -10.23 29.42 1.00
CA LEU A 69 -11.26 30.42 1.21
C LEU A 69 -10.79 31.32 2.36
N SER A 70 -9.78 32.15 2.09
CA SER A 70 -9.54 33.35 2.87
C SER A 70 -10.66 34.33 2.52
N LYS A 71 -11.77 34.24 3.25
CA LYS A 71 -12.68 35.38 3.40
C LYS A 71 -12.88 35.66 4.87
N THR A 72 -11.95 36.43 5.40
CA THR A 72 -12.19 37.41 6.46
C THR A 72 -13.29 38.36 5.97
N THR A 73 -14.46 38.33 6.60
CA THR A 73 -15.38 39.47 6.80
C THR A 73 -16.32 39.08 7.93
#